data_AF-A0A0V0J974-F1
#
_entry.id   AF-A0A0V0J974-F1
#
_cell.length_a   1.000
_cell.length_b   1.000
_cell.length_c   1.000
_cell.angle_alpha   90.00
_cell.angle_beta   90.00
_cell.angle_gamma   90.00
#
_symmetry.space_group_name_H-M   'P 1'
#
loop_
_entity.id
_entity.type
_entity.pdbx_description
1 polymer ?
#
loop_
_entity_poly.entity_id
_entity_poly.type
_entity_poly.pdbx_seq_one_letter_code
_entity_poly.pdbx_strand_id
1 'polypeptide(L)'
;GLFGIKPDPLPSQPVFEDGNPPESMNNVIVTTRSHPTPNTVAALQACVATKILKVGGCGFKVLMLLEGVAHSYVYANSGCKRWDTCAPEALLNCIGGRLTGLDGKLYSYSKEVHPLNTMGVLATPVAAWHSTYLSRIPTSVVQSLTSTSH
;
A
#
# COMPACT_ATOMS: atom_id res chain seq x y z
N GLY A 1 14.15 17.32 24.94
CA GLY A 1 15.25 17.11 23.98
C GLY A 1 16.54 17.46 24.67
N LEU A 2 17.53 16.58 24.64
CA LEU A 2 18.85 16.82 25.22
C LEU A 2 19.71 17.56 24.19
N PHE A 3 20.07 18.82 24.47
CA PHE A 3 20.97 19.60 23.61
C PHE A 3 22.38 18.99 23.65
N GLY A 4 22.99 18.70 22.49
CA GLY A 4 24.41 18.36 22.38
C GLY A 4 24.75 16.99 21.78
N ILE A 5 23.77 16.10 21.56
CA ILE A 5 24.02 14.90 20.74
C ILE A 5 23.80 15.29 19.29
N LYS A 6 24.87 15.22 18.49
CA LYS A 6 24.76 15.29 17.03
C LYS A 6 23.89 14.08 16.63
N PRO A 7 22.66 14.28 16.14
CA PRO A 7 21.84 13.15 15.74
C PRO A 7 22.62 12.35 14.71
N ASP A 8 22.51 11.02 14.77
CA ASP A 8 23.03 10.19 13.69
C ASP A 8 22.51 10.78 12.37
N PRO A 9 23.35 10.87 11.32
CA PRO A 9 22.87 11.29 10.03
C PRO A 9 21.68 10.41 9.69
N LEU A 10 20.57 11.06 9.29
CA LEU A 10 19.40 10.32 8.85
C LEU A 10 19.87 9.25 7.85
N PRO A 11 19.44 7.99 8.01
CA PRO A 11 19.79 6.96 7.04
C PRO A 11 19.49 7.51 5.64
N SER A 12 20.42 7.30 4.69
CA SER A 12 20.23 7.69 3.31
C SER A 12 18.86 7.19 2.86
N GLN A 13 18.08 8.03 2.19
CA GLN A 13 16.76 7.63 1.72
C GLN A 13 16.87 6.31 0.94
N PRO A 14 15.93 5.38 1.13
CA PRO A 14 15.94 4.13 0.37
C PRO A 14 15.95 4.48 -1.12
N VAL A 15 16.94 3.96 -1.84
CA VAL A 15 17.01 4.09 -3.29
C VAL A 15 16.12 3.01 -3.86
N PHE A 16 14.98 3.41 -4.42
CA PHE A 16 14.17 2.50 -5.22
C PHE A 16 14.65 2.56 -6.65
N GLU A 17 15.04 1.42 -7.21
CA GLU A 17 15.40 1.34 -8.62
C GLU A 17 14.15 1.52 -9.49
N ASP A 18 14.26 2.37 -10.51
CA ASP A 18 13.27 2.45 -11.57
C ASP A 18 13.19 1.12 -12.31
N GLY A 19 11.98 0.63 -12.62
CA GLY A 19 11.80 -0.59 -13.40
C GLY A 19 10.70 -1.52 -12.88
N ASN A 20 10.91 -2.83 -12.98
CA ASN A 20 9.98 -3.85 -12.49
C ASN A 20 10.13 -4.06 -10.98
N PRO A 21 9.06 -4.47 -10.27
CA PRO A 21 9.17 -4.79 -8.86
C PRO A 21 10.18 -5.92 -8.65
N PRO A 22 10.88 -5.97 -7.49
CA PRO A 22 11.88 -6.99 -7.22
C PRO A 22 11.28 -8.37 -7.48
N GLU A 23 11.85 -9.07 -8.46
CA GLU A 23 11.43 -10.42 -8.81
C GLU A 23 11.55 -11.35 -7.60
N SER A 24 10.71 -12.39 -7.60
CA SER A 24 10.27 -13.35 -6.57
C SER A 24 11.19 -13.77 -5.40
N MET A 25 12.42 -13.26 -5.25
CA MET A 25 13.32 -13.55 -4.13
C MET A 25 13.16 -12.55 -2.97
N ASN A 26 12.73 -11.30 -3.23
CA ASN A 26 12.70 -10.24 -2.21
C ASN A 26 11.38 -9.45 -2.11
N ASN A 27 10.28 -9.92 -2.70
CA ASN A 27 9.00 -9.20 -2.65
C ASN A 27 8.33 -9.20 -1.25
N VAL A 28 8.75 -8.26 -0.40
CA VAL A 28 8.14 -7.98 0.91
C VAL A 28 6.85 -7.17 0.74
N ILE A 29 5.71 -7.73 1.17
CA ILE A 29 4.40 -7.05 1.17
C ILE A 29 3.96 -6.77 2.60
N VAL A 30 3.55 -5.54 2.87
CA VAL A 30 2.90 -5.17 4.14
C VAL A 30 1.38 -5.22 4.00
N THR A 31 0.69 -5.70 5.02
CA THR A 31 -0.78 -5.78 5.08
C THR A 31 -1.31 -5.58 6.49
N THR A 32 -2.63 -5.58 6.65
CA THR A 32 -3.29 -5.41 7.95
C THR A 32 -2.93 -6.52 8.93
N ARG A 33 -2.73 -6.14 10.21
CA ARG A 33 -2.54 -7.09 11.32
C ARG A 33 -3.78 -7.94 11.59
N SER A 34 -4.96 -7.35 11.47
CA SER A 34 -6.21 -7.92 11.96
C SER A 34 -7.04 -8.53 10.82
N HIS A 35 -7.61 -9.70 11.06
CA HIS A 35 -8.62 -10.38 10.22
C HIS A 35 -8.20 -10.59 8.75
N PRO A 36 -7.26 -11.50 8.48
CA PRO A 36 -6.99 -11.93 7.11
C PRO A 36 -8.28 -12.54 6.52
N THR A 37 -8.78 -11.92 5.46
CA THR A 37 -9.93 -12.43 4.69
C THR A 37 -9.44 -13.30 3.54
N PRO A 38 -10.29 -14.18 2.97
CA PRO A 38 -9.94 -14.95 1.78
C PRO A 38 -9.42 -14.06 0.64
N ASN A 39 -10.02 -12.89 0.45
CA ASN A 39 -9.58 -11.88 -0.51
C ASN A 39 -8.16 -11.38 -0.26
N THR A 40 -7.82 -11.11 1.01
CA THR A 40 -6.48 -10.67 1.40
C THR A 40 -5.46 -11.76 1.09
N VAL A 41 -5.76 -13.02 1.42
CA VAL A 41 -4.87 -14.14 1.14
C VAL A 41 -4.68 -14.33 -0.37
N ALA A 42 -5.77 -14.31 -1.14
CA ALA A 42 -5.72 -14.45 -2.60
C ALA A 42 -4.90 -13.33 -3.27
N ALA A 43 -5.08 -12.07 -2.84
CA ALA A 43 -4.32 -10.95 -3.37
C ALA A 43 -2.82 -11.07 -3.05
N LEU A 44 -2.46 -11.45 -1.82
CA LEU A 44 -1.07 -11.61 -1.41
C LEU A 44 -0.37 -12.77 -2.15
N GLN A 45 -1.07 -13.89 -2.33
CA GLN A 45 -0.56 -15.04 -3.09
C GLN A 45 -0.33 -14.68 -4.56
N ALA A 46 -1.30 -14.01 -5.19
CA ALA A 46 -1.19 -13.63 -6.60
C ALA A 46 -0.08 -12.59 -6.84
N CYS A 47 0.19 -11.73 -5.86
CA CYS A 47 1.30 -10.78 -5.92
C CYS A 47 2.68 -11.44 -5.75
N VAL A 48 2.77 -12.75 -5.48
CA VAL A 48 4.01 -13.50 -5.26
C VAL A 48 4.81 -12.93 -4.08
N ALA A 49 4.15 -12.71 -2.94
CA ALA A 49 4.79 -12.22 -1.73
C ALA A 49 5.79 -13.25 -1.18
N THR A 50 7.05 -12.84 -0.97
CA THR A 50 8.06 -13.70 -0.31
C THR A 50 8.02 -13.56 1.19
N LYS A 51 7.69 -12.37 1.68
CA LYS A 51 7.54 -12.05 3.10
C LYS A 51 6.32 -11.18 3.28
N ILE A 52 5.49 -11.51 4.27
CA ILE A 52 4.28 -10.76 4.60
C ILE A 52 4.47 -10.12 5.97
N LEU A 53 4.45 -8.79 6.02
CA LEU A 53 4.50 -8.01 7.25
C LEU A 53 3.08 -7.61 7.66
N LYS A 54 2.65 -8.02 8.85
CA LYS A 54 1.28 -7.79 9.35
C LYS A 54 1.29 -6.73 10.46
N VAL A 55 0.89 -5.50 10.13
CA VAL A 55 0.95 -4.36 11.07
C VAL A 55 -0.36 -3.54 11.08
N GLY A 56 -0.59 -2.83 12.18
CA GLY A 56 -1.73 -1.93 12.36
C GLY A 56 -1.48 -0.54 11.78
N GLY A 57 -2.56 0.20 11.47
CA GLY A 57 -2.49 1.59 11.01
C GLY A 57 -2.19 1.75 9.52
N CYS A 58 -3.00 2.53 8.79
CA CYS A 58 -2.78 2.76 7.35
C CYS A 58 -1.49 3.56 7.11
N GLY A 59 -1.32 4.68 7.81
CA GLY A 59 -0.11 5.50 7.70
C GLY A 59 1.18 4.76 8.02
N PHE A 60 1.18 3.89 9.03
CA PHE A 60 2.36 3.10 9.37
C PHE A 60 2.75 2.11 8.26
N LYS A 61 1.77 1.53 7.55
CA LYS A 61 2.07 0.65 6.40
C LYS A 61 2.70 1.40 5.23
N VAL A 62 2.25 2.63 4.97
CA VAL A 62 2.87 3.48 3.95
C VAL A 62 4.25 3.96 4.40
N LEU A 63 4.44 4.26 5.68
CA LEU A 63 5.76 4.60 6.23
C LEU A 63 6.78 3.48 6.01
N MET A 64 6.38 2.21 6.15
CA MET A 64 7.25 1.08 5.83
C MET A 64 7.66 1.02 4.34
N LEU A 65 6.84 1.57 3.43
CA LEU A 65 7.24 1.76 2.04
C LEU A 65 8.25 2.90 1.93
N LEU A 66 7.99 4.04 2.58
CA LEU A 66 8.89 5.21 2.57
C LEU A 66 10.26 4.90 3.17
N GLU A 67 10.34 3.98 4.13
CA GLU A 67 11.59 3.52 4.77
C GLU A 67 12.28 2.37 4.01
N GLY A 68 11.68 1.87 2.93
CA GLY A 68 12.23 0.75 2.14
C GLY A 68 12.17 -0.61 2.84
N VAL A 69 11.37 -0.74 3.90
CA VAL A 69 11.17 -2.00 4.64
C VAL A 69 10.22 -2.94 3.90
N ALA A 70 9.28 -2.39 3.11
CA ALA A 70 8.35 -3.14 2.28
C ALA A 70 8.31 -2.56 0.85
N HIS A 71 7.96 -3.42 -0.12
CA HIS A 71 7.90 -3.05 -1.55
C HIS A 71 6.47 -2.72 -2.01
N SER A 72 5.47 -3.26 -1.32
CA SER A 72 4.07 -2.91 -1.56
C SER A 72 3.23 -3.01 -0.30
N TYR A 73 2.16 -2.22 -0.26
CA TYR A 73 1.08 -2.33 0.71
C TYR A 73 -0.16 -2.86 -0.01
N VAL A 74 -0.67 -4.02 0.43
CA VAL A 74 -1.88 -4.64 -0.12
C VAL A 74 -2.93 -4.80 0.98
N TYR A 75 -4.11 -4.22 0.75
CA TYR A 75 -5.28 -4.35 1.63
C TYR A 75 -6.53 -4.64 0.80
N ALA A 76 -6.98 -5.89 0.80
CA ALA A 76 -8.13 -6.36 0.03
C ALA A 76 -9.41 -6.45 0.86
N ASN A 77 -9.73 -5.38 1.58
CA ASN A 77 -10.92 -5.27 2.43
C ASN A 77 -11.52 -3.86 2.33
N SER A 78 -12.79 -3.74 2.68
CA SER A 78 -13.42 -2.45 3.00
C SER A 78 -13.21 -2.13 4.48
N GLY A 79 -12.80 -0.92 4.81
CA GLY A 79 -12.67 -0.52 6.21
C GLY A 79 -11.79 0.70 6.46
N CYS A 80 -10.79 0.92 5.61
CA CYS A 80 -10.09 2.20 5.56
C CYS A 80 -11.05 3.31 5.15
N LYS A 81 -10.86 4.48 5.73
CA LYS A 81 -11.57 5.70 5.34
C LYS A 81 -10.60 6.64 4.66
N ARG A 82 -11.13 7.67 4.02
CA ARG A 82 -10.31 8.63 3.28
C ARG A 82 -9.25 9.33 4.10
N TRP A 83 -9.57 9.68 5.34
CA TRP A 83 -8.57 10.27 6.23
C TRP A 83 -7.42 9.32 6.58
N ASP A 84 -7.61 8.01 6.44
CA ASP A 84 -6.53 7.03 6.65
C ASP A 84 -5.54 7.01 5.48
N THR A 85 -5.96 7.38 4.26
CA THR A 85 -5.12 7.32 3.04
C THR A 85 -4.64 8.68 2.55
N CYS A 86 -5.34 9.78 2.85
CA CYS A 86 -5.06 11.11 2.29
C CYS A 86 -3.61 11.60 2.53
N ALA A 87 -3.19 11.71 3.79
CA ALA A 87 -1.84 12.17 4.11
C ALA A 87 -0.74 11.17 3.66
N PRO A 88 -0.90 9.85 3.89
CA PRO A 88 0.07 8.88 3.39
C PRO A 88 0.21 8.84 1.86
N GLU A 89 -0.90 8.98 1.12
CA GLU A 89 -0.86 9.06 -0.35
C GLU A 89 -0.07 10.28 -0.81
N ALA A 90 -0.29 11.46 -0.21
CA ALA A 90 0.46 12.66 -0.57
C ALA A 90 1.97 12.47 -0.38
N LEU A 91 2.39 11.90 0.76
CA LEU A 91 3.80 11.61 1.03
C LEU A 91 4.39 10.59 0.04
N LEU A 92 3.64 9.53 -0.27
CA LEU A 92 4.07 8.51 -1.21
C LEU A 92 4.20 9.07 -2.64
N ASN A 93 3.27 9.92 -3.06
CA ASN A 93 3.32 10.59 -4.36
C ASN A 93 4.52 11.54 -4.47
N CYS A 94 4.90 12.23 -3.37
CA CYS A 94 6.07 13.12 -3.35
C CYS A 94 7.40 12.40 -3.65
N ILE A 95 7.49 11.10 -3.37
CA ILE A 95 8.69 10.29 -3.67
C ILE A 95 8.59 9.52 -5.00
N GLY A 96 7.57 9.79 -5.83
CA GLY A 96 7.36 9.07 -7.10
C GLY A 96 6.64 7.73 -6.97
N GLY A 97 6.09 7.45 -5.78
CA GLY A 97 5.25 6.28 -5.54
C GLY A 97 3.80 6.50 -5.99
N ARG A 98 2.95 5.51 -5.71
CA ARG A 98 1.54 5.54 -6.09
C ARG A 98 0.68 4.78 -5.09
N LEU A 99 -0.50 5.31 -4.81
CA LEU A 99 -1.53 4.69 -3.97
C LEU A 99 -2.88 4.74 -4.69
N THR A 100 -3.58 3.61 -4.81
CA THR A 100 -4.89 3.49 -5.47
C THR A 100 -5.78 2.46 -4.77
N GLY A 101 -7.03 2.33 -5.22
CA GLY A 101 -7.80 1.10 -4.99
C GLY A 101 -7.19 -0.11 -5.71
N LEU A 102 -7.66 -1.31 -5.38
CA LEU A 102 -7.23 -2.55 -6.06
C LEU A 102 -7.74 -2.64 -7.51
N ASP A 103 -8.70 -1.79 -7.88
CA ASP A 103 -9.17 -1.60 -9.25
C ASP A 103 -8.34 -0.56 -10.03
N GLY A 104 -7.27 -0.03 -9.42
CA GLY A 104 -6.37 0.96 -10.03
C GLY A 104 -6.92 2.40 -10.05
N LYS A 105 -8.13 2.65 -9.55
CA LYS A 105 -8.71 4.00 -9.52
C LYS A 105 -8.17 4.80 -8.34
N LEU A 106 -8.00 6.11 -8.58
CA LEU A 106 -7.59 7.09 -7.57
C LEU A 106 -8.75 7.39 -6.61
N TYR A 107 -8.42 7.72 -5.37
CA TYR A 107 -9.42 8.23 -4.43
C TYR A 107 -9.72 9.71 -4.71
N SER A 108 -10.98 10.09 -4.57
CA SER A 108 -11.36 11.50 -4.42
C SER A 108 -11.42 11.85 -2.94
N TYR A 109 -10.74 12.91 -2.53
CA TYR A 109 -10.77 13.45 -1.17
C TYR A 109 -11.76 14.61 -0.99
N SER A 110 -12.64 14.85 -1.96
CA SER A 110 -13.63 15.91 -1.87
C SER A 110 -14.68 15.61 -0.79
N LYS A 111 -15.36 16.66 -0.31
CA LYS A 111 -16.34 16.59 0.77
C LYS A 111 -17.59 15.80 0.38
N GLU A 112 -17.91 15.75 -0.90
CA GLU A 112 -19.17 15.24 -1.45
C GLU A 112 -19.18 13.71 -1.56
N VAL A 113 -18.01 13.07 -1.56
CA VAL A 113 -17.93 11.63 -1.80
C VAL A 113 -17.98 10.87 -0.46
N HIS A 114 -18.48 9.64 -0.43
CA HIS A 114 -18.66 8.87 0.81
C HIS A 114 -17.34 8.52 1.55
N PRO A 115 -17.17 8.79 2.86
CA PRO A 115 -15.86 8.68 3.54
C PRO A 115 -15.21 7.29 3.58
N LEU A 116 -15.97 6.22 3.35
CA LEU A 116 -15.46 4.84 3.37
C LEU A 116 -14.75 4.49 2.05
N ASN A 117 -13.55 3.89 2.14
CA ASN A 117 -12.87 3.31 1.00
C ASN A 117 -13.34 1.86 0.84
N THR A 118 -14.12 1.60 -0.20
CA THR A 118 -14.63 0.25 -0.52
C THR A 118 -13.70 -0.52 -1.44
N MET A 119 -12.81 0.16 -2.16
CA MET A 119 -11.99 -0.41 -3.25
C MET A 119 -10.72 -1.12 -2.76
N GLY A 120 -10.57 -1.39 -1.47
CA GLY A 120 -9.29 -1.82 -0.87
C GLY A 120 -8.23 -0.73 -0.93
N VAL A 121 -6.95 -1.05 -0.74
CA VAL A 121 -5.79 -0.15 -0.92
C VAL A 121 -4.62 -0.94 -1.51
N LEU A 122 -4.02 -0.41 -2.58
CA LEU A 122 -2.73 -0.83 -3.12
C LEU A 122 -1.79 0.36 -3.10
N ALA A 123 -0.58 0.19 -2.57
CA ALA A 123 0.43 1.25 -2.61
C ALA A 123 1.83 0.69 -2.92
N THR A 124 2.61 1.45 -3.68
CA THR A 124 3.99 1.12 -4.07
C THR A 124 4.87 2.38 -4.01
N PRO A 125 6.15 2.28 -3.61
CA PRO A 125 7.06 3.43 -3.58
C PRO A 125 7.56 3.84 -4.97
N VAL A 126 7.38 2.99 -5.99
CA VAL A 126 7.73 3.26 -7.39
C VAL A 126 6.49 3.10 -8.27
N ALA A 127 6.09 4.16 -8.96
CA ALA A 127 4.88 4.14 -9.79
C ALA A 127 4.88 3.05 -10.88
N ALA A 128 6.04 2.67 -11.41
CA ALA A 128 6.18 1.60 -12.41
C ALA A 128 5.84 0.21 -11.85
N TRP A 129 6.06 -0.03 -10.54
CA TRP A 129 5.72 -1.31 -9.91
C TRP A 129 4.20 -1.49 -9.79
N HIS A 130 3.50 -0.37 -9.63
CA HIS A 130 2.07 -0.33 -9.36
C HIS A 130 1.23 -1.11 -10.37
N SER A 131 1.51 -0.94 -11.66
CA SER A 131 0.79 -1.64 -12.75
C SER A 131 1.01 -3.15 -12.70
N THR A 132 2.22 -3.59 -12.36
CA THR A 132 2.56 -5.02 -12.21
C THR A 132 1.84 -5.66 -11.03
N TYR A 133 1.68 -4.96 -9.91
CA TYR A 133 0.85 -5.45 -8.80
C TYR A 133 -0.62 -5.49 -9.20
N LEU A 134 -1.15 -4.44 -9.84
CA LEU A 134 -2.55 -4.42 -10.31
C LEU A 134 -2.87 -5.59 -11.24
N SER A 135 -2.00 -5.90 -12.21
CA SER A 135 -2.22 -7.01 -13.15
C SER A 135 -2.20 -8.39 -12.47
N ARG A 136 -1.60 -8.49 -11.29
CA ARG A 136 -1.54 -9.74 -10.51
C ARG A 136 -2.77 -9.93 -9.62
N ILE A 137 -3.46 -8.85 -9.22
CA ILE A 137 -4.61 -8.98 -8.33
C ILE A 137 -5.76 -9.72 -9.05
N PRO A 138 -6.32 -10.79 -8.46
CA PRO A 138 -7.41 -11.53 -9.09
C PRO A 138 -8.65 -10.65 -9.29
N THR A 139 -9.26 -10.73 -10.46
CA THR A 139 -10.49 -9.98 -10.76
C THR A 139 -11.63 -10.29 -9.78
N SER A 140 -11.70 -11.53 -9.27
CA SER A 140 -12.67 -11.92 -8.24
C SER A 140 -12.53 -11.13 -6.94
N VAL A 141 -11.29 -10.82 -6.53
CA VAL A 141 -11.02 -9.97 -5.36
C VAL A 141 -11.53 -8.57 -5.60
N VAL A 142 -11.22 -7.99 -6.76
CA VAL A 142 -11.68 -6.63 -7.12
C VAL A 142 -13.21 -6.56 -7.15
N GLN A 143 -13.87 -7.54 -7.78
CA GLN A 143 -15.33 -7.60 -7.89
C GLN A 143 -16.01 -7.72 -6.52
N SER A 144 -15.48 -8.54 -5.61
CA SER A 144 -16.06 -8.71 -4.28
C SER A 144 -16.09 -7.40 -3.46
N LEU A 145 -15.10 -6.53 -3.69
CA LEU A 145 -15.02 -5.22 -3.05
C LEU A 145 -16.01 -4.22 -3.64
N THR A 146 -16.22 -4.27 -4.96
CA THR A 146 -17.17 -3.37 -5.65
C THR A 146 -18.64 -3.80 -5.51
N SER A 147 -18.91 -5.09 -5.36
CA SER A 147 -20.28 -5.61 -5.22
C SER A 147 -20.90 -5.33 -3.85
N THR A 148 -20.08 -5.00 -2.85
CA THR A 148 -20.56 -4.70 -1.48
C THR A 148 -20.97 -3.22 -1.33
N SER A 149 -20.83 -2.40 -2.38
CA SER A 149 -21.20 -0.96 -2.38
C SER A 149 -22.61 -0.64 -2.91
N HIS A 150 -23.51 -1.62 -2.96
CA HIS A 150 -24.94 -1.43 -3.29
C HIS A 150 -25.82 -1.49 -2.05
#